data_AF-A0A517ZMQ3-F1
#
_entry.id   AF-A0A517ZMQ3-F1
#
_cell.length_a   1.000
_cell.length_b   1.000
_cell.length_c   1.000
_cell.angle_alpha   90.00
_cell.angle_beta   90.00
_cell.angle_gamma   90.00
#
_symmetry.space_group_name_H-M   'P 1'
#
loop_
_entity.id
_entity.type
_entity.pdbx_description
1 polymer ?
#
loop_
_entity_poly.entity_id
_entity_poly.type
_entity_poly.pdbx_seq_one_letter_code
_entity_poly.pdbx_strand_id
1 'polypeptide(L)'
;MQTARNALLQAVPFHQRRDAAIAMVAVSGLTLFLVGLFLQVVVWEFPALIHARFGYSTYPSITATFLDMFGHRPHGYLAAVVFWFWWPMVTVLGYCHLRYPQPEKFSHAFLYGFVFCWLMFVFALSFMLMILSMSFMLLLADLAEPPWYMSAIEPVSWVIPGCVGGYMIYTYWKFFLRQRTYNTSDAQEA
;
A
#
# COMPACT_ATOMS: atom_id res chain seq x y z
N MET A 1 27.97 31.23 11.34
CA MET A 1 27.14 30.51 12.35
C MET A 1 26.42 29.26 11.80
N GLN A 2 26.76 28.71 10.62
CA GLN A 2 26.16 27.47 10.08
C GLN A 2 26.84 26.17 10.52
N THR A 3 28.00 26.24 11.17
CA THR A 3 28.86 25.08 11.48
C THR A 3 28.33 24.19 12.60
N ALA A 4 27.75 24.76 13.67
CA ALA A 4 27.25 23.98 14.81
C ALA A 4 25.99 23.17 14.49
N ARG A 5 25.08 23.71 13.67
CA ARG A 5 23.86 23.01 13.23
C ARG A 5 24.17 21.84 12.30
N ASN A 6 25.18 21.99 11.43
CA ASN A 6 25.64 20.92 10.55
C ASN A 6 26.36 19.80 11.32
N ALA A 7 27.12 20.14 12.37
CA ALA A 7 27.78 19.15 13.23
C ALA A 7 26.77 18.32 14.06
N LEU A 8 25.71 18.96 14.58
CA LEU A 8 24.62 18.25 15.28
C LEU A 8 23.78 17.36 14.36
N LEU A 9 23.55 17.79 13.11
CA LEU A 9 22.90 16.93 12.11
C LEU A 9 23.77 15.74 11.74
N GLN A 10 25.11 15.89 11.67
CA GLN A 10 26.04 14.78 11.43
C GLN A 10 26.11 13.76 12.58
N ALA A 11 25.86 14.18 13.83
CA ALA A 11 25.83 13.27 14.98
C ALA A 11 24.59 12.35 15.01
N VAL A 12 23.49 12.76 14.36
CA VAL A 12 22.26 11.96 14.30
C VAL A 12 22.31 11.04 13.07
N PRO A 13 22.23 9.70 13.26
CA PRO A 13 22.17 8.73 12.18
C PRO A 13 21.12 9.09 11.14
N PHE A 14 21.38 8.85 9.85
CA PHE A 14 20.49 9.23 8.74
C PHE A 14 19.04 8.75 8.93
N HIS A 15 18.86 7.53 9.44
CA HIS A 15 17.55 6.93 9.71
C HIS A 15 16.77 7.58 10.87
N GLN A 16 17.43 8.41 11.68
CA GLN A 16 16.81 9.14 12.79
C GLN A 16 16.45 10.59 12.43
N ARG A 17 16.82 11.05 11.22
CA ARG A 17 16.58 12.43 10.80
C ARG A 17 15.14 12.60 10.32
N ARG A 18 14.51 13.68 10.74
CA ARG A 18 13.16 14.09 10.32
C ARG A 18 13.09 14.37 8.81
N ASP A 19 14.17 14.89 8.23
CA ASP A 19 14.28 15.14 6.79
C ASP A 19 14.22 13.84 5.96
N ALA A 20 14.81 12.76 6.48
CA ALA A 20 14.74 11.44 5.85
C ALA A 20 13.30 10.89 5.88
N ALA A 21 12.59 11.08 7.00
CA ALA A 21 11.18 10.69 7.12
C ALA A 21 10.28 11.47 6.13
N ILE A 22 10.51 12.78 5.96
CA ILE A 22 9.81 13.60 4.95
C ILE A 22 10.08 13.06 3.54
N ALA A 23 11.35 12.78 3.21
CA ALA A 23 11.72 12.22 1.92
C ALA A 23 11.05 10.86 1.66
N MET A 24 10.99 9.97 2.66
CA MET A 24 10.29 8.68 2.55
C MET A 24 8.80 8.84 2.24
N VAL A 25 8.11 9.79 2.90
CA VAL A 25 6.69 10.08 2.63
C VAL A 25 6.50 10.67 1.23
N ALA A 26 7.38 11.56 0.80
CA ALA A 26 7.31 12.16 -0.54
C ALA A 26 7.52 11.10 -1.65
N VAL A 27 8.56 10.26 -1.52
CA VAL A 27 8.82 9.15 -2.45
C VAL A 27 7.65 8.17 -2.47
N SER A 28 7.04 7.88 -1.31
CA SER A 28 5.87 7.01 -1.26
C SER A 28 4.67 7.59 -1.99
N GLY A 29 4.42 8.90 -1.87
CA GLY A 29 3.36 9.58 -2.62
C GLY A 29 3.56 9.47 -4.13
N LEU A 30 4.78 9.65 -4.62
CA LEU A 30 5.12 9.45 -6.03
C LEU A 30 4.90 8.00 -6.46
N THR A 31 5.36 7.03 -5.68
CA THR A 31 5.18 5.60 -5.97
C THR A 31 3.69 5.23 -6.04
N LEU A 32 2.89 5.65 -5.06
CA LEU A 32 1.44 5.40 -5.05
C LEU A 32 0.76 6.03 -6.26
N PHE A 33 1.12 7.26 -6.62
CA PHE A 33 0.59 7.93 -7.80
C PHE A 33 0.92 7.16 -9.08
N LEU A 34 2.17 6.74 -9.28
CA LEU A 34 2.59 5.98 -10.46
C LEU A 34 1.90 4.61 -10.55
N VAL A 35 1.80 3.90 -9.42
CA VAL A 35 1.06 2.63 -9.36
C VAL A 35 -0.42 2.84 -9.66
N GLY A 36 -1.03 3.89 -9.11
CA GLY A 36 -2.42 4.26 -9.37
C GLY A 36 -2.68 4.60 -10.84
N LEU A 37 -1.78 5.34 -11.48
CA LEU A 37 -1.85 5.62 -12.92
C LEU A 37 -1.75 4.34 -13.75
N PHE A 38 -0.79 3.48 -13.44
CA PHE A 38 -0.63 2.20 -14.13
C PHE A 38 -1.89 1.33 -14.01
N LEU A 39 -2.41 1.17 -12.80
CA LEU A 39 -3.65 0.41 -12.56
C LEU A 39 -4.83 1.05 -13.27
N GLN A 40 -4.95 2.38 -13.25
CA GLN A 40 -6.02 3.09 -13.96
C GLN A 40 -5.98 2.80 -15.46
N VAL A 41 -4.80 2.75 -16.08
CA VAL A 41 -4.64 2.37 -17.49
C VAL A 41 -5.03 0.92 -17.72
N VAL A 42 -4.54 0.00 -16.88
CA VAL A 42 -4.89 -1.44 -16.98
C VAL A 42 -6.40 -1.64 -16.90
N VAL A 43 -7.04 -1.07 -15.88
CA VAL A 43 -8.48 -1.16 -15.63
C VAL A 43 -9.29 -0.48 -16.74
N TRP A 44 -8.73 0.53 -17.39
CA TRP A 44 -9.38 1.21 -18.50
C TRP A 44 -9.31 0.42 -19.81
N GLU A 45 -8.20 -0.21 -20.13
CA GLU A 45 -8.08 -1.05 -21.34
C GLU A 45 -8.82 -2.40 -21.19
N PHE A 46 -9.05 -2.82 -19.93
CA PHE A 46 -9.59 -4.15 -19.63
C PHE A 46 -10.98 -4.45 -20.21
N PRO A 47 -12.00 -3.56 -20.10
CA PRO A 47 -13.32 -3.81 -20.66
C PRO A 47 -13.27 -3.97 -22.19
N ALA A 48 -12.46 -3.16 -22.89
CA ALA A 48 -12.32 -3.24 -24.33
C ALA A 48 -11.69 -4.58 -24.76
N LEU A 49 -10.64 -5.02 -24.06
CA LEU A 49 -9.97 -6.30 -24.30
C LEU A 49 -10.90 -7.49 -24.09
N ILE A 50 -11.67 -7.50 -23.00
CA ILE A 50 -12.59 -8.61 -22.73
C ILE A 50 -13.80 -8.56 -23.67
N HIS A 51 -14.33 -7.37 -23.98
CA HIS A 51 -15.47 -7.24 -24.89
C HIS A 51 -15.12 -7.70 -26.31
N ALA A 52 -13.94 -7.33 -26.80
CA ALA A 52 -13.41 -7.81 -28.07
C ALA A 52 -13.26 -9.34 -28.12
N ARG A 53 -13.11 -10.00 -26.96
CA ARG A 53 -12.85 -11.44 -26.87
C ARG A 53 -14.09 -12.31 -26.62
N PHE A 54 -14.96 -11.92 -25.68
CA PHE A 54 -16.07 -12.77 -25.21
C PHE A 54 -17.47 -12.21 -25.52
N GLY A 55 -17.57 -11.02 -26.13
CA GLY A 55 -18.85 -10.33 -26.28
C GLY A 55 -19.43 -9.85 -24.93
N TYR A 56 -20.73 -9.53 -24.88
CA TYR A 56 -21.38 -8.97 -23.69
C TYR A 56 -21.61 -9.95 -22.52
N SER A 57 -21.39 -11.26 -22.69
CA SER A 57 -22.16 -12.26 -21.93
C SER A 57 -21.49 -12.97 -20.75
N THR A 58 -20.24 -12.69 -20.36
CA THR A 58 -19.61 -13.54 -19.33
C THR A 58 -18.50 -12.84 -18.54
N TYR A 59 -18.89 -11.91 -17.66
CA TYR A 59 -17.99 -11.33 -16.66
C TYR A 59 -18.40 -11.82 -15.27
N PRO A 60 -17.45 -12.24 -14.41
CA PRO A 60 -17.72 -12.44 -12.99
C PRO A 60 -18.31 -11.15 -12.38
N SER A 61 -19.34 -11.26 -11.55
CA SER A 61 -20.07 -10.09 -11.02
C SER A 61 -19.14 -9.10 -10.30
N ILE A 62 -18.18 -9.60 -9.52
CA ILE A 62 -17.22 -8.77 -8.78
C ILE A 62 -16.30 -7.98 -9.72
N THR A 63 -15.78 -8.60 -10.78
CA THR A 63 -14.94 -7.90 -11.76
C THR A 63 -15.75 -6.89 -12.55
N ALA A 64 -16.98 -7.23 -12.96
CA ALA A 64 -17.87 -6.29 -13.64
C ALA A 64 -18.15 -5.05 -12.79
N THR A 65 -18.47 -5.22 -11.50
CA THR A 65 -18.66 -4.11 -10.56
C THR A 65 -17.39 -3.28 -10.38
N PHE A 66 -16.22 -3.91 -10.28
CA PHE A 66 -14.94 -3.20 -10.16
C PHE A 66 -14.64 -2.34 -11.40
N LEU A 67 -14.84 -2.89 -12.60
CA LEU A 67 -14.65 -2.15 -13.86
C LEU A 67 -15.69 -1.05 -14.04
N ASP A 68 -16.93 -1.24 -13.59
CA ASP A 68 -17.95 -0.19 -13.65
C ASP A 68 -17.62 0.97 -12.69
N MET A 69 -17.04 0.69 -11.52
CA MET A 69 -16.60 1.72 -10.58
C MET A 69 -15.34 2.47 -11.04
N PHE A 70 -14.38 1.78 -11.67
CA PHE A 70 -13.03 2.31 -11.88
C PHE A 70 -12.58 2.40 -13.35
N GLY A 71 -13.28 1.78 -14.28
CA GLY A 71 -12.93 1.65 -15.70
C GLY A 71 -13.45 2.76 -16.62
N HIS A 72 -14.25 3.70 -16.11
CA HIS A 72 -14.77 4.81 -16.92
C HIS A 72 -13.75 5.97 -17.04
N ARG A 73 -13.57 6.50 -18.26
CA ARG A 73 -12.73 7.67 -18.55
C ARG A 73 -13.50 8.98 -18.26
N PRO A 74 -12.87 10.09 -17.79
CA PRO A 74 -11.46 10.30 -17.45
C PRO A 74 -11.25 10.85 -16.03
N HIS A 75 -12.00 10.39 -15.01
CA HIS A 75 -11.93 11.05 -13.69
C HIS A 75 -10.71 10.68 -12.85
N GLY A 76 -9.87 9.75 -13.31
CA GLY A 76 -8.70 9.29 -12.55
C GLY A 76 -9.07 8.77 -11.15
N TYR A 77 -10.30 8.26 -11.00
CA TYR A 77 -10.86 7.94 -9.69
C TYR A 77 -10.07 6.83 -8.99
N LEU A 78 -9.61 5.81 -9.73
CA LEU A 78 -8.76 4.76 -9.15
C LEU A 78 -7.39 5.32 -8.75
N ALA A 79 -6.79 6.17 -9.60
CA ALA A 79 -5.53 6.84 -9.27
C ALA A 79 -5.69 7.73 -8.03
N ALA A 80 -6.82 8.42 -7.90
CA ALA A 80 -7.16 9.22 -6.72
C ALA A 80 -7.34 8.34 -5.47
N VAL A 81 -8.08 7.22 -5.57
CA VAL A 81 -8.26 6.26 -4.46
C VAL A 81 -6.93 5.66 -4.02
N VAL A 82 -6.06 5.28 -4.96
CA VAL A 82 -4.72 4.80 -4.65
C VAL A 82 -3.88 5.91 -4.00
N PHE A 83 -3.95 7.14 -4.52
CA PHE A 83 -3.29 8.29 -3.92
C PHE A 83 -3.82 8.61 -2.52
N TRP A 84 -5.09 8.33 -2.21
CA TRP A 84 -5.66 8.50 -0.88
C TRP A 84 -4.95 7.66 0.19
N PHE A 85 -4.29 6.55 -0.16
CA PHE A 85 -3.45 5.77 0.76
C PHE A 85 -2.19 6.52 1.22
N TRP A 86 -1.83 7.62 0.56
CA TRP A 86 -0.70 8.45 0.95
C TRP A 86 -1.00 9.30 2.19
N TRP A 87 -2.22 9.82 2.34
CA TRP A 87 -2.59 10.72 3.44
C TRP A 87 -2.35 10.12 4.83
N PRO A 88 -2.66 8.85 5.12
CA PRO A 88 -2.27 8.21 6.37
C PRO A 88 -0.78 8.30 6.69
N MET A 89 0.11 8.22 5.68
CA MET A 89 1.55 8.36 5.88
C MET A 89 1.93 9.79 6.29
N VAL A 90 1.29 10.79 5.70
CA VAL A 90 1.44 12.21 6.09
C VAL A 90 0.97 12.43 7.52
N THR A 91 -0.17 11.84 7.89
CA THR A 91 -0.72 11.91 9.26
C THR A 91 0.21 11.25 10.28
N VAL A 92 0.76 10.08 9.97
CA VAL A 92 1.76 9.40 10.83
C VAL A 92 3.00 10.27 11.01
N LEU A 93 3.52 10.86 9.93
CA LEU A 93 4.65 11.78 10.00
C LEU A 93 4.35 12.98 10.91
N GLY A 94 3.21 13.66 10.70
CA GLY A 94 2.81 14.81 11.51
C GLY A 94 2.62 14.45 12.98
N TYR A 95 1.91 13.35 13.26
CA TYR A 95 1.69 12.87 14.63
C TYR A 95 3.01 12.54 15.34
N CYS A 96 3.88 11.76 14.71
CA CYS A 96 5.16 11.39 15.30
C CYS A 96 6.07 12.62 15.50
N HIS A 97 6.05 13.56 14.56
CA HIS A 97 6.86 14.78 14.63
C HIS A 97 6.47 15.67 15.83
N LEU A 98 5.18 15.75 16.13
CA LEU A 98 4.65 16.54 17.25
C LEU A 98 4.81 15.82 18.59
N ARG A 99 4.62 14.50 18.64
CA ARG A 99 4.60 13.74 19.90
C ARG A 99 5.98 13.30 20.41
N TYR A 100 6.96 13.11 19.53
CA TYR A 100 8.27 12.59 19.90
C TYR A 100 9.38 13.63 19.63
N PRO A 101 9.78 14.43 20.66
CA PRO A 101 10.86 15.40 20.51
C PRO A 101 12.24 14.72 20.40
N GLN A 102 12.40 13.53 20.98
CA GLN A 102 13.63 12.75 20.91
C GLN A 102 13.75 12.03 19.55
N PRO A 103 14.91 12.12 18.86
CA PRO A 103 15.06 11.60 17.50
C PRO A 103 14.91 10.07 17.41
N GLU A 104 15.39 9.32 18.40
CA GLU A 104 15.32 7.85 18.41
C GLU A 104 13.88 7.33 18.61
N LYS A 105 13.14 7.93 19.55
CA LYS A 105 11.72 7.59 19.79
C LYS A 105 10.87 7.97 18.58
N PHE A 106 11.16 9.12 17.96
CA PHE A 106 10.54 9.55 16.71
C PHE A 106 10.75 8.52 15.60
N SER A 107 12.00 8.14 15.31
CA SER A 107 12.31 7.28 14.17
C SER A 107 11.70 5.90 14.31
N HIS A 108 11.71 5.32 15.51
CA HIS A 108 11.06 4.05 15.74
C HIS A 108 9.55 4.14 15.57
N ALA A 109 8.88 5.10 16.21
CA ALA A 109 7.43 5.25 16.11
C ALA A 109 6.99 5.54 14.66
N PHE A 110 7.72 6.42 13.96
CA PHE A 110 7.48 6.75 12.57
C PHE A 110 7.63 5.52 11.67
N LEU A 111 8.74 4.78 11.75
CA LEU A 111 8.98 3.60 10.92
C LEU A 111 7.89 2.54 11.12
N TYR A 112 7.45 2.31 12.36
CA TYR A 112 6.35 1.37 12.63
C TYR A 112 5.05 1.80 11.96
N GLY A 113 4.62 3.06 12.15
CA GLY A 113 3.40 3.57 11.53
C GLY A 113 3.49 3.61 10.01
N PHE A 114 4.64 4.00 9.48
CA PHE A 114 4.91 4.07 8.04
C PHE A 114 4.86 2.68 7.38
N VAL A 115 5.50 1.68 7.99
CA VAL A 115 5.44 0.28 7.51
C VAL A 115 4.01 -0.24 7.54
N PHE A 116 3.24 0.07 8.60
CA PHE A 116 1.84 -0.32 8.69
C PHE A 116 0.99 0.27 7.55
N CYS A 117 1.18 1.56 7.23
CA CYS A 117 0.51 2.19 6.09
C CYS A 117 0.85 1.50 4.75
N TRP A 118 2.13 1.14 4.55
CA TRP A 118 2.55 0.39 3.36
C TRP A 118 1.94 -1.01 3.29
N LEU A 119 1.89 -1.74 4.40
CA LEU A 119 1.25 -3.05 4.44
C LEU A 119 -0.25 -2.96 4.10
N MET A 120 -0.94 -1.94 4.63
CA MET A 120 -2.35 -1.66 4.30
C MET A 120 -2.55 -1.42 2.81
N PHE A 121 -1.66 -0.63 2.19
CA PHE A 121 -1.69 -0.41 0.75
C PHE A 121 -1.40 -1.70 -0.04
N VAL A 122 -0.36 -2.45 0.32
CA VAL A 122 -0.01 -3.72 -0.35
C VAL A 122 -1.14 -4.72 -0.23
N PHE A 123 -1.84 -4.77 0.89
CA PHE A 123 -3.02 -5.61 1.09
C PHE A 123 -4.14 -5.21 0.12
N ALA A 124 -4.52 -3.92 0.09
CA ALA A 124 -5.53 -3.40 -0.82
C ALA A 124 -5.15 -3.65 -2.30
N LEU A 125 -3.90 -3.39 -2.66
CA LEU A 125 -3.33 -3.66 -3.98
C LEU A 125 -3.42 -5.14 -4.34
N SER A 126 -3.10 -6.04 -3.40
CA SER A 126 -3.18 -7.49 -3.63
C SER A 126 -4.61 -7.94 -3.91
N PHE A 127 -5.60 -7.37 -3.20
CA PHE A 127 -7.02 -7.62 -3.49
C PHE A 127 -7.42 -7.11 -4.88
N MET A 128 -7.00 -5.90 -5.26
CA MET A 128 -7.29 -5.35 -6.60
C MET A 128 -6.66 -6.21 -7.70
N LEU A 129 -5.40 -6.62 -7.54
CA LEU A 129 -4.71 -7.48 -8.49
C LEU A 129 -5.33 -8.87 -8.56
N MET A 130 -5.82 -9.42 -7.45
CA MET A 130 -6.55 -10.70 -7.42
C MET A 130 -7.86 -10.63 -8.22
N ILE A 131 -8.62 -9.52 -8.11
CA ILE A 131 -9.85 -9.32 -8.90
C ILE A 131 -9.51 -9.25 -10.41
N LEU A 132 -8.41 -8.58 -10.76
CA LEU A 132 -7.96 -8.45 -12.14
C LEU A 132 -7.34 -9.74 -12.70
N SER A 133 -6.64 -10.53 -11.87
CA SER A 133 -5.96 -11.76 -12.30
C SER A 133 -6.93 -12.87 -12.69
N MET A 134 -8.09 -12.97 -12.02
CA MET A 134 -9.13 -13.96 -12.34
C MET A 134 -9.59 -13.84 -13.81
N SER A 135 -9.72 -12.61 -14.31
CA SER A 135 -10.13 -12.38 -15.69
C SER A 135 -8.98 -12.53 -16.69
N PHE A 136 -7.73 -12.26 -16.28
CA PHE A 136 -6.54 -12.57 -17.09
C PHE A 136 -6.32 -14.08 -17.26
N MET A 137 -6.58 -14.87 -16.21
CA MET A 137 -6.49 -16.32 -16.21
C MET A 137 -7.51 -16.94 -17.18
N LEU A 138 -8.74 -16.44 -17.20
CA LEU A 138 -9.76 -16.83 -18.18
C LEU A 138 -9.35 -16.48 -19.62
N LEU A 139 -8.67 -15.34 -19.82
CA LEU A 139 -8.20 -14.90 -21.13
C LEU A 139 -7.00 -15.73 -21.64
N LEU A 140 -6.12 -16.20 -20.74
CA LEU A 140 -4.98 -17.05 -21.06
C LEU A 140 -5.38 -18.52 -21.25
N ALA A 141 -6.44 -19.01 -20.60
CA ALA A 141 -6.89 -20.41 -20.65
C ALA A 141 -7.36 -20.82 -22.05
N ASP A 142 -7.75 -19.84 -22.85
CA ASP A 142 -8.22 -19.98 -24.22
C ASP A 142 -7.08 -19.96 -25.26
N LEU A 143 -5.88 -19.48 -24.90
CA LEU A 143 -4.74 -19.29 -25.82
C LEU A 143 -3.79 -20.50 -25.88
N ALA A 144 -3.91 -21.45 -24.95
CA ALA A 144 -3.13 -22.68 -24.91
C ALA A 144 -3.95 -23.80 -24.25
N GLU A 145 -3.73 -25.07 -24.64
CA GLU A 145 -4.20 -26.23 -23.87
C GLU A 145 -3.93 -26.00 -22.38
N PRO A 146 -4.90 -26.31 -21.48
CA PRO A 146 -4.98 -25.77 -20.13
C PRO A 146 -3.63 -25.97 -19.43
N PRO A 147 -2.85 -24.90 -19.30
CA PRO A 147 -1.52 -25.07 -18.79
C PRO A 147 -1.64 -25.41 -17.31
N TRP A 148 -1.02 -26.52 -16.90
CA TRP A 148 -0.97 -26.97 -15.51
C TRP A 148 -0.51 -25.88 -14.52
N TYR A 149 0.11 -24.79 -15.00
CA TYR A 149 0.46 -23.63 -14.17
C TYR A 149 -0.73 -22.72 -13.82
N MET A 150 -1.86 -22.78 -14.52
CA MET A 150 -3.07 -22.01 -14.17
C MET A 150 -3.64 -22.45 -12.83
N SER A 151 -3.68 -23.75 -12.55
CA SER A 151 -4.10 -24.26 -11.24
C SER A 151 -3.13 -23.89 -10.11
N ALA A 152 -1.92 -23.40 -10.43
CA ALA A 152 -0.97 -22.86 -9.46
C ALA A 152 -1.11 -21.33 -9.28
N ILE A 153 -1.41 -20.57 -10.35
CA ILE A 153 -1.56 -19.12 -10.29
C ILE A 153 -2.77 -18.71 -9.44
N GLU A 154 -3.88 -19.45 -9.54
CA GLU A 154 -5.08 -19.20 -8.75
C GLU A 154 -4.77 -19.24 -7.24
N PRO A 155 -4.33 -20.35 -6.62
CA PRO A 155 -4.03 -20.39 -5.19
C PRO A 155 -2.89 -19.43 -4.80
N VAL A 156 -1.87 -19.22 -5.64
CA VAL A 156 -0.78 -18.27 -5.35
C VAL A 156 -1.31 -16.83 -5.28
N SER A 157 -2.30 -16.47 -6.10
CA SER A 157 -2.93 -15.15 -6.07
C SER A 157 -3.74 -14.90 -4.78
N TRP A 158 -4.18 -15.96 -4.08
CA TRP A 158 -4.84 -15.89 -2.77
C TRP A 158 -3.86 -15.90 -1.59
N VAL A 159 -2.71 -16.57 -1.75
CA VAL A 159 -1.68 -16.67 -0.71
C VAL A 159 -1.10 -15.29 -0.37
N ILE A 160 -0.88 -14.42 -1.37
CA ILE A 160 -0.29 -13.09 -1.16
C ILE A 160 -1.19 -12.20 -0.27
N PRO A 161 -2.48 -11.96 -0.58
CA PRO A 161 -3.39 -11.24 0.32
C PRO A 161 -3.45 -11.86 1.72
N GLY A 162 -3.47 -13.20 1.82
CA GLY A 162 -3.50 -13.91 3.09
C GLY A 162 -2.25 -13.69 3.94
N CYS A 163 -1.06 -13.81 3.35
CA CYS A 163 0.22 -13.58 4.04
C CYS A 163 0.38 -12.12 4.45
N VAL A 164 0.04 -11.18 3.57
CA VAL A 164 0.11 -9.74 3.87
C VAL A 164 -0.89 -9.37 4.97
N GLY A 165 -2.12 -9.88 4.89
CA GLY A 165 -3.16 -9.67 5.91
C GLY A 165 -2.75 -10.26 7.27
N GLY A 166 -2.21 -11.48 7.29
CA GLY A 166 -1.68 -12.09 8.52
C GLY A 166 -0.53 -11.27 9.13
N TYR A 167 0.38 -10.78 8.31
CA TYR A 167 1.48 -9.93 8.77
C TYR A 167 1.01 -8.56 9.26
N MET A 168 -0.02 -7.97 8.64
CA MET A 168 -0.69 -6.77 9.13
C MET A 168 -1.30 -6.96 10.51
N ILE A 169 -2.02 -8.07 10.73
CA ILE A 169 -2.62 -8.37 12.04
C ILE A 169 -1.51 -8.52 13.09
N TYR A 170 -0.43 -9.23 12.76
CA TYR A 170 0.73 -9.38 13.65
C TYR A 170 1.39 -8.03 13.98
N THR A 171 1.64 -7.18 12.98
CA THR A 171 2.26 -5.87 13.18
C THR A 171 1.37 -4.90 13.94
N TYR A 172 0.06 -4.88 13.66
CA TYR A 172 -0.94 -4.13 14.41
C TYR A 172 -0.98 -4.55 15.87
N TRP A 173 -1.05 -5.86 16.14
CA TRP A 173 -1.06 -6.41 17.49
C TRP A 173 0.21 -6.03 18.27
N LYS A 174 1.37 -6.15 17.63
CA LYS A 174 2.67 -5.77 18.22
C LYS A 174 2.76 -4.27 18.51
N PHE A 175 2.23 -3.43 17.62
CA PHE A 175 2.16 -1.99 17.81
C PHE A 175 1.26 -1.62 19.00
N PHE A 176 0.06 -2.21 19.06
CA PHE A 176 -0.89 -1.99 20.16
C PHE A 176 -0.29 -2.38 21.51
N LEU A 177 0.38 -3.54 21.58
CA LEU A 177 1.06 -3.99 22.78
C LEU A 177 2.17 -3.02 23.22
N ARG A 178 3.01 -2.53 22.28
CA ARG A 178 4.09 -1.57 22.60
C ARG A 178 3.56 -0.22 23.06
N GLN A 179 2.53 0.32 22.41
CA GLN A 179 1.93 1.58 22.85
C GLN A 179 1.38 1.47 24.28
N ARG A 180 0.79 0.32 24.62
CA ARG A 180 0.35 0.04 25.99
C ARG A 180 1.52 0.10 26.97
N THR A 181 2.65 -0.53 26.64
CA THR A 181 3.84 -0.55 27.50
C THR A 181 4.46 0.83 27.71
N TYR A 182 4.57 1.65 26.66
CA TYR A 182 5.12 3.01 26.75
C TYR A 182 4.20 3.96 27.52
N ASN A 183 2.89 3.87 27.32
CA ASN A 183 1.95 4.70 28.10
C ASN A 183 1.92 4.30 29.59
N THR A 184 2.20 3.04 29.93
CA THR A 184 2.33 2.62 31.34
C THR A 184 3.64 3.04 31.99
N SER A 185 4.77 3.13 31.25
CA SER A 185 6.04 3.60 31.83
C SER A 185 6.00 5.08 32.15
N ASP A 186 5.41 5.90 31.27
CA ASP A 186 5.29 7.34 31.48
C ASP A 186 4.33 7.69 32.65
N ALA A 187 3.42 6.77 33.00
CA ALA A 187 2.53 6.90 34.16
C ALA A 187 3.15 6.42 35.49
N GLN A 188 4.30 5.73 35.45
CA GLN A 188 5.06 5.35 36.64
C GLN A 188 6.20 6.33 36.97
N GLU A 189 6.59 7.18 36.02
CA GLU A 189 7.58 8.25 36.21
C GLU A 189 6.95 9.62 36.54
N ALA A 190 5.62 9.71 36.67
CA ALA A 190 4.86 10.88 37.11
C ALA A 190 4.29 10.67 38.52
#